data_AF-A0A8T7EKU0-F1
#
_entry.id   AF-A0A8T7EKU0-F1
#
_cell.length_a   1.000
_cell.length_b   1.000
_cell.length_c   1.000
_cell.angle_alpha   90.00
_cell.angle_beta   90.00
_cell.angle_gamma   90.00
#
_symmetry.space_group_name_H-M   'P 1'
#
loop_
_entity.id
_entity.type
_entity.pdbx_description
1 polymer ?
#
loop_
_entity_poly.entity_id
_entity_poly.type
_entity_poly.pdbx_seq_one_letter_code
_entity_poly.pdbx_strand_id
1 'polypeptide(L)'
;MMPDDEKAITIARRTRKNLDFIYSAKAQGADVEEVTQLLNSMLGMLICLREEYFHGRTVTWDDVRHHNLHPVSVSAQKRNDDADIWNAYQPSFSQWITCLRHAFAHNCFSLVGDTSQPRANREIVGLDVWNTPTGKKYKTWQAKLTIDDLKAIAYLFIDYLETTRGHELAA
;
A
#
# COMPACT_ATOMS: atom_id res chain seq x y z
N MET A 1 6.78 -23.06 9.15
CA MET A 1 6.68 -21.62 9.44
C MET A 1 7.98 -21.13 10.07
N MET A 2 8.63 -20.12 9.48
CA MET A 2 9.72 -19.42 10.16
C MET A 2 9.10 -18.53 11.26
N PRO A 3 9.76 -18.29 12.40
CA PRO A 3 9.24 -17.43 13.46
C PRO A 3 8.80 -16.03 13.00
N ASP A 4 9.30 -15.57 11.86
CA ASP A 4 8.96 -14.27 11.30
C ASP A 4 7.61 -14.28 10.57
N ASP A 5 7.23 -15.39 9.90
CA ASP A 5 5.92 -15.54 9.23
C ASP A 5 4.76 -15.37 10.24
N GLU A 6 4.92 -15.87 11.47
CA GLU A 6 3.92 -15.74 12.54
C GLU A 6 3.74 -14.27 12.95
N LYS A 7 4.83 -13.50 12.97
CA LYS A 7 4.79 -12.06 13.28
C LYS A 7 4.08 -11.31 12.16
N ALA A 8 4.41 -11.59 10.91
CA ALA A 8 3.77 -10.97 9.75
C ALA A 8 2.25 -11.21 9.73
N ILE A 9 1.81 -12.46 9.95
CA ILE A 9 0.38 -12.81 10.05
C ILE A 9 -0.28 -12.13 11.25
N THR A 10 0.39 -12.10 12.40
CA THR A 10 -0.13 -11.44 13.60
C THR A 10 -0.33 -9.95 13.36
N ILE A 11 0.62 -9.29 12.70
CA ILE A 11 0.52 -7.88 12.33
C ILE A 11 -0.62 -7.69 11.33
N ALA A 12 -0.74 -8.52 10.30
CA ALA A 12 -1.83 -8.45 9.33
C ALA A 12 -3.22 -8.54 9.99
N ARG A 13 -3.41 -9.52 10.88
CA ARG A 13 -4.66 -9.72 11.63
C ARG A 13 -4.99 -8.54 12.55
N ARG A 14 -3.97 -7.99 13.23
CA ARG A 14 -4.15 -6.81 14.09
C ARG A 14 -4.50 -5.57 13.26
N THR A 15 -3.83 -5.39 12.12
CA THR A 15 -4.13 -4.31 11.17
C THR A 15 -5.57 -4.42 10.67
N ARG A 16 -6.04 -5.61 10.28
CA ARG A 16 -7.44 -5.83 9.88
C ARG A 16 -8.41 -5.38 10.96
N LYS A 17 -8.24 -5.91 12.18
CA LYS A 17 -9.11 -5.56 13.32
C LYS A 17 -9.15 -4.06 13.61
N ASN A 18 -8.00 -3.39 13.51
CA ASN A 18 -7.92 -1.94 13.71
C ASN A 18 -8.68 -1.18 12.62
N LEU A 19 -8.48 -1.54 11.34
CA LEU A 19 -9.18 -0.93 10.21
C LEU A 19 -10.70 -1.15 10.32
N ASP A 20 -11.14 -2.38 10.61
CA ASP A 20 -12.56 -2.72 10.79
C ASP A 20 -13.19 -1.88 11.91
N PHE A 21 -12.48 -1.74 13.04
CA PHE A 21 -12.92 -0.92 14.16
C PHE A 21 -13.05 0.56 13.77
N ILE A 22 -12.03 1.13 13.11
CA ILE A 22 -12.01 2.52 12.65
C ILE A 22 -13.16 2.81 11.70
N TYR A 23 -13.39 1.94 10.72
CA TYR A 23 -14.49 2.12 9.76
C TYR A 23 -15.86 1.96 10.41
N SER A 24 -16.00 1.02 11.33
CA SER A 24 -17.24 0.84 12.10
C SER A 24 -17.53 2.06 12.99
N ALA A 25 -16.53 2.60 13.67
CA ALA A 25 -16.65 3.80 14.51
C ALA A 25 -17.02 5.02 13.66
N LYS A 26 -16.36 5.21 12.51
CA LYS A 26 -16.68 6.29 11.56
C LYS A 26 -18.12 6.17 11.05
N ALA A 27 -18.59 4.97 10.71
CA ALA A 27 -19.97 4.73 10.28
C ALA A 27 -21.01 5.05 11.38
N GLN A 28 -20.60 5.05 12.65
CA GLN A 28 -21.41 5.47 13.80
C GLN A 28 -21.29 6.96 14.12
N GLY A 29 -20.59 7.75 13.29
CA GLY A 29 -20.41 9.18 13.48
C GLY A 29 -19.32 9.56 14.49
N ALA A 30 -18.44 8.62 14.86
CA ALA A 30 -17.29 8.94 15.68
C ALA A 30 -16.31 9.83 14.91
N ASP A 31 -15.67 10.77 15.61
CA ASP A 31 -14.59 11.60 15.06
C ASP A 31 -13.32 10.76 14.92
N VAL A 32 -12.99 10.36 13.70
CA VAL A 32 -11.88 9.46 13.40
C VAL A 32 -11.04 9.99 12.24
N GLU A 33 -9.75 10.12 12.51
CA GLU A 33 -8.71 10.45 11.52
C GLU A 33 -8.40 9.24 10.62
N GLU A 34 -9.36 8.85 9.79
CA GLU A 34 -9.34 7.66 8.94
C GLU A 34 -8.04 7.55 8.12
N VAL A 35 -7.65 8.63 7.46
CA VAL A 35 -6.48 8.65 6.57
C VAL A 35 -5.20 8.41 7.34
N THR A 36 -5.03 9.06 8.48
CA THR A 36 -3.85 8.89 9.35
C THR A 36 -3.75 7.43 9.80
N GLN A 37 -4.85 6.83 10.22
CA GLN A 37 -4.85 5.44 10.68
C GLN A 37 -4.60 4.45 9.54
N LEU A 38 -5.14 4.72 8.35
CA LEU A 38 -4.88 3.92 7.16
C LEU A 38 -3.41 3.98 6.73
N LEU A 39 -2.79 5.16 6.75
CA LEU A 39 -1.37 5.32 6.46
C LEU A 39 -0.49 4.57 7.47
N ASN A 40 -0.80 4.68 8.77
CA ASN A 40 -0.10 3.94 9.83
C ASN A 40 -0.23 2.42 9.64
N SER A 41 -1.43 1.96 9.26
CA SER A 41 -1.72 0.56 8.96
C SER A 41 -0.91 0.07 7.75
N MET A 42 -0.88 0.85 6.68
CA MET A 42 -0.10 0.53 5.48
C MET A 42 1.40 0.49 5.73
N LEU A 43 1.94 1.40 6.55
CA LEU A 43 3.35 1.40 6.93
C LEU A 43 3.73 0.08 7.61
N GLY A 44 2.94 -0.38 8.59
CA GLY A 44 3.17 -1.65 9.27
C GLY A 44 3.17 -2.83 8.30
N MET A 45 2.20 -2.88 7.37
CA MET A 45 2.08 -3.94 6.37
C MET A 45 3.23 -3.96 5.35
N LEU A 46 3.65 -2.78 4.86
CA LEU A 46 4.74 -2.65 3.90
C LEU A 46 6.10 -3.04 4.49
N ILE A 47 6.28 -2.86 5.80
CA ILE A 47 7.45 -3.35 6.52
C ILE A 47 7.45 -4.88 6.55
N CYS A 48 6.33 -5.51 6.95
CA CYS A 48 6.23 -6.97 7.04
C CYS A 48 6.41 -7.65 5.68
N LEU A 49 5.82 -7.11 4.62
CA LEU A 49 5.95 -7.65 3.26
C LEU A 49 7.38 -7.53 2.69
N ARG A 50 8.27 -6.73 3.27
CA ARG A 50 9.67 -6.65 2.82
C ARG A 50 10.48 -7.86 3.24
N GLU A 51 10.35 -8.25 4.50
CA GLU A 51 11.39 -9.04 5.19
C GLU A 51 11.39 -10.50 4.72
N GLU A 52 10.25 -11.04 4.29
CA GLU A 52 10.11 -12.47 4.00
C GLU A 52 9.68 -12.78 2.56
N TYR A 53 9.26 -11.78 1.81
CA TYR A 53 8.48 -12.03 0.61
C TYR A 53 9.31 -12.12 -0.67
N PHE A 54 10.47 -11.49 -0.67
CA PHE A 54 11.32 -11.34 -1.85
C PHE A 54 12.55 -12.25 -1.81
N HIS A 55 12.44 -13.44 -1.20
CA HIS A 55 13.48 -14.48 -1.16
C HIS A 55 13.86 -14.97 -2.58
N GLY A 56 14.44 -14.10 -3.39
CA GLY A 56 14.91 -14.36 -4.76
C GLY A 56 13.83 -14.40 -5.86
N ARG A 57 12.53 -14.47 -5.54
CA ARG A 57 11.45 -14.51 -6.56
C ARG A 57 10.65 -13.21 -6.61
N THR A 58 10.35 -12.77 -7.84
CA THR A 58 9.36 -11.71 -8.09
C THR A 58 7.97 -12.33 -8.13
N VAL A 59 7.05 -11.82 -7.31
CA VAL A 59 5.63 -12.15 -7.37
C VAL A 59 4.91 -11.22 -8.33
N THR A 60 4.14 -11.82 -9.22
CA THR A 60 3.38 -11.17 -10.28
C THR A 60 1.93 -10.96 -9.85
N TRP A 61 1.17 -10.23 -10.67
CA TRP A 61 -0.29 -10.13 -10.45
C TRP A 61 -1.02 -11.44 -10.76
N ASP A 62 -0.48 -12.30 -11.62
CA ASP A 62 -1.02 -13.66 -11.79
C ASP A 62 -0.79 -14.49 -10.53
N ASP A 63 0.39 -14.34 -9.93
CA ASP A 63 0.71 -14.61 -8.52
C ASP A 63 -0.50 -14.50 -7.58
N VAL A 64 -0.96 -13.25 -7.49
CA VAL A 64 -2.06 -12.81 -6.63
C VAL A 64 -3.39 -13.43 -7.05
N ARG A 65 -3.68 -13.50 -8.35
CA ARG A 65 -4.94 -14.08 -8.87
C ARG A 65 -5.07 -15.57 -8.57
N HIS A 66 -3.97 -16.33 -8.54
CA HIS A 66 -4.00 -17.75 -8.17
C HIS A 66 -4.48 -17.98 -6.73
N HIS A 67 -4.38 -16.96 -5.87
CA HIS A 67 -4.91 -16.97 -4.51
C HIS A 67 -6.35 -16.44 -4.41
N ASN A 68 -7.06 -16.31 -5.54
CA ASN A 68 -8.41 -15.70 -5.64
C ASN A 68 -8.46 -14.24 -5.16
N LEU A 69 -7.34 -13.52 -5.25
CA LEU A 69 -7.26 -12.11 -4.88
C LEU A 69 -7.30 -11.22 -6.12
N HIS A 70 -7.93 -10.06 -5.98
CA HIS A 70 -8.12 -9.12 -7.07
C HIS A 70 -7.04 -8.03 -7.06
N PRO A 71 -6.31 -7.83 -8.18
CA PRO A 71 -5.37 -6.73 -8.31
C PRO A 71 -6.05 -5.37 -8.12
N VAL A 72 -5.40 -4.47 -7.39
CA VAL A 72 -5.84 -3.08 -7.29
C VAL A 72 -5.34 -2.33 -8.52
N SER A 73 -6.27 -1.76 -9.29
CA SER A 73 -5.94 -1.01 -10.51
C SER A 73 -5.55 0.42 -10.18
N VAL A 74 -4.27 0.64 -9.89
CA VAL A 74 -3.72 1.99 -9.64
C VAL A 74 -3.00 2.52 -10.87
N SER A 75 -3.29 3.77 -11.25
CA SER A 75 -2.54 4.47 -12.28
C SER A 75 -1.13 4.82 -11.78
N ALA A 76 -0.16 3.97 -12.13
CA ALA A 76 1.25 4.25 -11.89
C ALA A 76 1.95 4.68 -13.20
N GLN A 77 2.95 5.55 -13.05
CA GLN A 77 3.76 6.03 -14.14
C GLN A 77 5.24 5.82 -13.82
N LYS A 78 6.03 5.56 -14.86
CA LYS A 78 7.49 5.48 -14.78
C LYS A 78 8.10 6.46 -15.76
N ARG A 79 9.14 7.14 -15.31
CA ARG A 79 9.90 8.08 -16.12
C ARG A 79 10.98 7.32 -16.92
N ASN A 80 11.14 7.65 -18.19
CA ASN A 80 12.26 7.17 -19.00
C ASN A 80 13.54 7.93 -18.62
N ASP A 81 14.69 7.25 -18.60
CA ASP A 81 15.96 7.86 -18.17
C ASP A 81 16.42 9.02 -19.10
N ASP A 82 15.99 9.01 -20.36
CA ASP A 82 16.47 9.94 -21.40
C ASP A 82 15.56 11.15 -21.68
N ALA A 83 14.38 11.26 -21.05
CA ALA A 83 13.47 12.40 -21.25
C ALA A 83 12.51 12.61 -20.08
N ASP A 84 11.94 13.82 -19.93
CA ASP A 84 10.84 14.10 -18.98
C ASP A 84 9.50 13.51 -19.47
N ILE A 85 9.55 12.29 -20.02
CA ILE A 85 8.43 11.55 -20.57
C ILE A 85 7.98 10.51 -19.55
N TRP A 86 6.70 10.56 -19.21
CA TRP A 86 6.03 9.65 -18.29
C TRP A 86 5.18 8.66 -19.05
N ASN A 87 5.45 7.36 -18.88
CA ASN A 87 4.66 6.30 -19.49
C ASN A 87 3.81 5.61 -18.45
N ALA A 88 2.62 5.15 -18.86
CA ALA A 88 1.84 4.21 -18.07
C ALA A 88 2.70 3.00 -17.74
N TYR A 89 2.72 2.61 -16.47
CA TYR A 89 3.58 1.56 -15.98
C TYR A 89 2.78 0.62 -15.08
N GLN A 90 2.78 -0.66 -15.43
CA GLN A 90 2.20 -1.71 -14.60
C GLN A 90 3.33 -2.53 -13.96
N PRO A 91 3.76 -2.19 -12.74
CA PRO A 91 4.74 -2.99 -12.01
C PRO A 91 4.16 -4.37 -11.69
N SER A 92 5.02 -5.37 -11.49
CA SER A 92 4.61 -6.59 -10.79
C SER A 92 4.17 -6.26 -9.35
N PHE A 93 3.41 -7.14 -8.71
CA PHE A 93 2.98 -6.97 -7.32
C PHE A 93 4.17 -6.69 -6.38
N SER A 94 5.22 -7.47 -6.54
CA SER A 94 6.51 -7.30 -5.87
C SER A 94 7.14 -5.92 -6.10
N GLN A 95 7.23 -5.48 -7.35
CA GLN A 95 7.78 -4.16 -7.68
C GLN A 95 6.93 -3.03 -7.10
N TRP A 96 5.61 -3.22 -7.05
CA TRP A 96 4.69 -2.23 -6.53
C TRP A 96 4.82 -2.05 -5.02
N ILE A 97 4.87 -3.14 -4.25
CA ILE A 97 5.18 -3.11 -2.81
C ILE A 97 6.52 -2.42 -2.58
N THR A 98 7.54 -2.76 -3.38
CA THR A 98 8.86 -2.13 -3.28
C THR A 98 8.77 -0.63 -3.53
N CYS A 99 8.02 -0.21 -4.55
CA CYS A 99 7.82 1.19 -4.86
C CYS A 99 7.13 1.95 -3.72
N LEU A 100 6.01 1.43 -3.22
CA LEU A 100 5.27 2.03 -2.11
C LEU A 100 6.11 2.12 -0.84
N ARG A 101 6.76 1.03 -0.46
CA ARG A 101 7.64 1.00 0.71
C ARG A 101 8.76 2.03 0.61
N HIS A 102 9.39 2.14 -0.55
CA HIS A 102 10.42 3.15 -0.79
C HIS A 102 9.84 4.55 -0.63
N ALA A 103 8.69 4.83 -1.26
CA ALA A 103 8.04 6.14 -1.18
C ALA A 103 7.78 6.53 0.28
N PHE A 104 7.17 5.64 1.06
CA PHE A 104 6.86 5.89 2.46
C PHE A 104 8.11 6.00 3.35
N ALA A 105 9.10 5.11 3.18
CA ALA A 105 10.33 5.14 3.97
C ALA A 105 11.15 6.43 3.77
N HIS A 106 11.01 7.07 2.62
CA HIS A 106 11.70 8.31 2.27
C HIS A 106 10.79 9.54 2.29
N ASN A 107 9.60 9.46 2.90
CA ASN A 107 8.63 10.55 2.96
C ASN A 107 8.33 11.19 1.59
N CYS A 108 8.35 10.37 0.54
CA CYS A 108 8.10 10.75 -0.85
C CYS A 108 6.61 10.60 -1.19
N PHE A 109 5.78 11.31 -0.43
CA PHE A 109 4.35 11.40 -0.66
C PHE A 109 3.81 12.78 -0.28
N SER A 110 2.61 13.11 -0.77
CA SER A 110 1.87 14.30 -0.37
C SER A 110 0.38 13.99 -0.27
N LEU A 111 -0.27 14.53 0.76
CA LEU A 111 -1.70 14.41 0.96
C LEU A 111 -2.43 15.24 -0.10
N VAL A 112 -3.38 14.61 -0.79
CA VAL A 112 -4.27 15.27 -1.75
C VAL A 112 -5.54 15.61 -1.00
N GLY A 113 -5.88 16.90 -0.92
CA GLY A 113 -7.10 17.33 -0.25
C GLY A 113 -8.17 17.81 -1.22
N ASP A 114 -9.43 17.75 -0.80
CA ASP A 114 -10.59 18.16 -1.57
C ASP A 114 -10.51 19.66 -1.89
N THR A 115 -10.27 19.98 -3.17
CA THR A 115 -10.18 21.36 -3.63
C THR A 115 -11.52 22.07 -3.72
N SER A 116 -12.64 21.34 -3.61
CA SER A 116 -13.97 21.94 -3.53
C SER A 116 -14.22 22.64 -2.19
N GLN A 117 -13.41 22.34 -1.17
CA GLN A 117 -13.54 22.89 0.17
C GLN A 117 -12.50 24.00 0.47
N PRO A 118 -12.85 24.97 1.33
CA PRO A 118 -11.88 25.97 1.83
C PRO A 118 -10.69 25.31 2.52
N ARG A 119 -9.50 25.94 2.44
CA ARG A 119 -8.26 25.40 3.03
C ARG A 119 -8.39 25.00 4.51
N ALA A 120 -9.16 25.76 5.30
CA ALA A 120 -9.33 25.50 6.73
C ALA A 120 -10.06 24.18 7.03
N ASN A 121 -10.85 23.67 6.08
CA ASN A 121 -11.69 22.48 6.25
C ASN A 121 -11.35 21.37 5.26
N ARG A 122 -10.25 21.49 4.51
CA ARG A 122 -9.96 20.60 3.40
C ARG A 122 -9.73 19.17 3.88
N GLU A 123 -10.68 18.31 3.60
CA GLU A 123 -10.56 16.87 3.83
C GLU A 123 -9.51 16.24 2.91
N ILE A 124 -8.84 15.19 3.39
CA ILE A 124 -7.88 14.41 2.59
C ILE A 124 -8.65 13.39 1.76
N VAL A 125 -8.50 13.43 0.44
CA VAL A 125 -9.17 12.56 -0.54
C VAL A 125 -8.22 11.54 -1.18
N GLY A 126 -6.93 11.65 -0.92
CA GLY A 126 -5.95 10.73 -1.47
C GLY A 126 -4.51 11.08 -1.16
N LEU A 127 -3.62 10.43 -1.91
CA LEU A 127 -2.18 10.47 -1.75
C LEU A 127 -1.52 10.46 -3.12
N ASP A 128 -0.64 11.43 -3.36
CA ASP A 128 0.35 11.34 -4.43
C ASP A 128 1.61 10.71 -3.83
N VAL A 129 2.10 9.62 -4.42
CA VAL A 129 3.33 8.93 -3.99
C VAL A 129 4.34 8.93 -5.13
N TRP A 130 5.63 8.98 -4.79
CA TRP A 130 6.70 8.89 -5.79
C TRP A 130 7.98 8.28 -5.22
N ASN A 131 8.89 7.91 -6.11
CA ASN A 131 10.25 7.54 -5.75
C ASN A 131 11.26 8.45 -6.43
N THR A 132 12.29 8.83 -5.67
CA THR A 132 13.45 9.57 -6.14
C THR A 132 14.70 8.74 -5.81
N PRO A 133 15.37 8.13 -6.80
CA PRO A 133 16.56 7.33 -6.53
C PRO A 133 17.66 8.16 -5.86
N THR A 134 18.45 7.51 -5.01
CA THR A 134 19.58 8.15 -4.33
C THR A 134 20.50 8.84 -5.34
N GLY A 135 20.82 10.10 -5.09
CA GLY A 135 21.69 10.92 -5.95
C GLY A 135 20.99 11.52 -7.19
N LYS A 136 19.75 11.13 -7.50
CA LYS A 136 18.96 11.76 -8.57
C LYS A 136 18.09 12.89 -7.97
N LYS A 137 17.86 13.94 -8.76
CA LYS A 137 16.98 15.08 -8.38
C LYS A 137 15.57 14.97 -8.96
N TYR A 138 15.26 13.87 -9.65
CA TYR A 138 14.00 13.69 -10.36
C TYR A 138 13.29 12.40 -9.93
N LYS A 139 11.95 12.45 -9.98
CA LYS A 139 11.08 11.30 -9.72
C LYS A 139 11.23 10.25 -10.83
N THR A 140 11.35 8.98 -10.49
CA THR A 140 11.40 7.87 -11.47
C THR A 140 10.14 7.03 -11.52
N TRP A 141 9.35 7.07 -10.46
CA TRP A 141 8.08 6.39 -10.34
C TRP A 141 7.10 7.29 -9.60
N GLN A 142 5.83 7.27 -9.98
CA GLN A 142 4.77 7.94 -9.24
C GLN A 142 3.44 7.23 -9.40
N ALA A 143 2.57 7.38 -8.41
CA ALA A 143 1.19 6.94 -8.47
C ALA A 143 0.29 7.93 -7.71
N LYS A 144 -0.97 7.99 -8.14
CA LYS A 144 -2.03 8.71 -7.44
C LYS A 144 -2.98 7.68 -6.85
N LEU A 145 -3.28 7.82 -5.56
CA LEU A 145 -4.05 6.87 -4.78
C LEU A 145 -5.22 7.59 -4.13
N THR A 146 -6.44 7.16 -4.41
CA THR A 146 -7.61 7.57 -3.63
C THR A 146 -7.61 6.89 -2.25
N ILE A 147 -8.45 7.36 -1.33
CA ILE A 147 -8.64 6.65 -0.05
C ILE A 147 -9.12 5.21 -0.28
N ASP A 148 -9.96 4.97 -1.28
CA ASP A 148 -10.45 3.63 -1.61
C ASP A 148 -9.36 2.74 -2.21
N ASP A 149 -8.44 3.31 -3.01
CA ASP A 149 -7.25 2.58 -3.45
C ASP A 149 -6.39 2.16 -2.25
N LEU A 150 -6.12 3.08 -1.32
CA LEU A 150 -5.33 2.80 -0.12
C LEU A 150 -5.97 1.70 0.74
N LYS A 151 -7.30 1.71 0.88
CA LYS A 151 -8.07 0.65 1.54
C LYS A 151 -7.89 -0.68 0.83
N ALA A 152 -8.17 -0.72 -0.47
CA ALA A 152 -8.06 -1.92 -1.28
C ALA A 152 -6.65 -2.52 -1.21
N ILE A 153 -5.62 -1.66 -1.18
CA ILE A 153 -4.22 -2.07 -1.00
C ILE A 153 -4.00 -2.72 0.36
N ALA A 154 -4.44 -2.05 1.43
CA ALA A 154 -4.25 -2.54 2.78
C ALA A 154 -4.90 -3.92 2.95
N TYR A 155 -6.15 -4.08 2.50
CA TYR A 155 -6.84 -5.37 2.54
C TYR A 155 -6.18 -6.42 1.65
N LEU A 156 -5.79 -6.06 0.41
CA LEU A 156 -5.07 -6.97 -0.46
C LEU A 156 -3.80 -7.52 0.20
N PHE A 157 -3.03 -6.68 0.89
CA PHE A 157 -1.82 -7.11 1.59
C PHE A 157 -2.13 -8.07 2.75
N ILE A 158 -3.19 -7.79 3.51
CA ILE A 158 -3.63 -8.64 4.61
C ILE A 158 -4.12 -9.99 4.06
N ASP A 159 -5.05 -9.97 3.11
CA ASP A 159 -5.62 -11.16 2.49
C ASP A 159 -4.53 -12.02 1.86
N TYR A 160 -3.54 -11.38 1.21
CA TYR A 160 -2.41 -12.08 0.63
C TYR A 160 -1.59 -12.81 1.71
N LEU A 161 -1.19 -12.13 2.78
CA LEU A 161 -0.43 -12.75 3.88
C LEU A 161 -1.22 -13.90 4.52
N GLU A 162 -2.51 -13.71 4.76
CA GLU A 162 -3.36 -14.73 5.36
C GLU A 162 -3.57 -15.94 4.43
N THR A 163 -3.74 -15.74 3.12
CA THR A 163 -3.97 -16.85 2.19
C THR A 163 -2.69 -17.63 1.91
N THR A 164 -1.56 -16.94 1.80
CA THR A 164 -0.30 -17.62 1.42
C THR A 164 0.44 -18.25 2.57
N ARG A 165 0.17 -17.82 3.80
CA ARG A 165 0.82 -18.35 5.02
C ARG A 165 -0.15 -18.90 6.05
N GLY A 166 -1.42 -18.51 6.03
CA GLY A 166 -2.42 -18.93 7.02
C GLY A 166 -2.95 -20.34 6.82
N HIS A 167 -2.87 -20.93 5.61
CA HIS A 167 -3.25 -22.33 5.39
C HIS A 167 -2.34 -23.33 6.13
N GLU A 168 -1.12 -22.94 6.53
CA GLU A 168 -0.21 -23.78 7.32
C GLU A 168 -0.51 -23.75 8.84
N LEU A 169 -1.41 -22.88 9.31
CA LEU A 169 -1.77 -22.74 10.73
C LEU A 169 -3.07 -23.46 11.13
N ALA A 170 -3.87 -23.91 10.15
CA ALA A 170 -5.15 -24.58 10.37
C ALA A 170 -5.10 -26.11 10.12
N ALA A 171 -3.92 -26.63 9.77
CA ALA A 171 -3.61 -28.05 9.63
C ALA A 171 -2.71 -28.50 10.79
#